data_AF-A0A351CF54-F1
#
_entry.id   AF-A0A351CF54-F1
#
_cell.length_a   1.000
_cell.length_b   1.000
_cell.length_c   1.000
_cell.angle_alpha   90.00
_cell.angle_beta   90.00
_cell.angle_gamma   90.00
#
_symmetry.space_group_name_H-M   'P 1'
#
loop_
_entity.id
_entity.type
_entity.pdbx_description
1 polymer ?
#
loop_
_entity_poly.entity_id
_entity_poly.type
_entity_poly.pdbx_seq_one_letter_code
_entity_poly.pdbx_strand_id
1 'polypeptide(L)' 'MDAQFGPIPDLKKLATLLNERAGIVEHGLFLGMASDLIIAGTKRIEHLISLPNYLMNS' A
#
# COMPACT_ATOMS: atom_id res chain seq x y z
N MET A 1 -15.29 9.11 -4.38
CA MET A 1 -15.39 9.54 -2.96
C MET A 1 -13.99 9.45 -2.39
N ASP A 2 -13.45 10.57 -1.94
CA ASP A 2 -12.16 10.61 -1.25
C ASP A 2 -12.42 10.61 0.25
N ALA A 3 -11.60 9.87 0.99
CA ALA A 3 -11.79 9.71 2.42
C ALA A 3 -10.52 10.05 3.20
N GLN A 4 -10.65 10.95 4.16
CA GLN A 4 -9.60 11.28 5.12
C GLN A 4 -9.74 10.44 6.40
N PHE A 5 -9.30 9.19 6.34
CA PHE A 5 -9.40 8.27 7.48
C PHE A 5 -8.31 8.44 8.54
N GLY A 6 -7.27 9.23 8.25
CA GLY A 6 -6.04 9.22 9.05
C GLY A 6 -5.28 7.89 8.93
N PRO A 7 -4.34 7.59 9.85
CA PRO A 7 -3.63 6.32 9.87
C PRO A 7 -4.58 5.13 10.03
N ILE A 8 -4.40 4.11 9.19
CA ILE A 8 -5.23 2.90 9.23
C ILE A 8 -4.41 1.78 9.90
N PRO A 9 -4.85 1.26 11.06
CA PRO A 9 -4.03 0.34 11.86
C PRO A 9 -3.87 -1.06 11.25
N ASP A 10 -4.87 -1.53 10.48
CA ASP A 10 -4.83 -2.85 9.82
C ASP A 10 -5.32 -2.76 8.38
N LEU A 11 -4.38 -2.50 7.47
CA LEU A 11 -4.64 -2.37 6.03
C LEU A 11 -5.06 -3.69 5.38
N LYS A 12 -4.54 -4.84 5.84
CA LYS A 12 -4.85 -6.15 5.25
C LYS A 12 -6.30 -6.52 5.53
N LYS A 13 -6.73 -6.39 6.78
CA LYS A 13 -8.12 -6.62 7.17
C LYS A 13 -9.07 -5.68 6.43
N LEU A 14 -8.71 -4.40 6.29
CA LEU A 14 -9.52 -3.44 5.55
C LEU A 14 -9.66 -3.82 4.07
N ALA A 15 -8.56 -4.22 3.42
CA ALA A 15 -8.57 -4.68 2.03
C ALA A 15 -9.51 -5.89 1.83
N THR A 16 -9.44 -6.89 2.71
CA THR A 16 -10.36 -8.04 2.69
C THR A 16 -11.83 -7.60 2.78
N LEU A 17 -12.15 -6.74 3.74
CA LEU A 17 -13.53 -6.26 3.94
C LEU A 17 -14.06 -5.44 2.76
N LEU A 18 -13.19 -4.68 2.08
CA LEU A 18 -13.57 -3.91 0.89
C LEU A 18 -13.86 -4.82 -0.31
N ASN A 19 -13.06 -5.87 -0.50
CA ASN A 19 -13.26 -6.85 -1.57
C ASN A 19 -14.54 -7.68 -1.41
N GLU A 20 -14.95 -7.94 -0.17
CA GLU A 20 -16.17 -8.69 0.13
C GLU A 20 -17.45 -7.84 0.03
N ARG A 21 -17.33 -6.51 -0.06
CA ARG A 21 -18.49 -5.62 0.00
C ARG A 21 -19.14 -5.46 -1.37
N ALA A 22 -20.37 -5.97 -1.49
CA ALA A 22 -21.19 -5.81 -2.68
C ALA A 22 -21.33 -4.32 -3.08
N GLY A 23 -21.14 -4.04 -4.38
CA GLY A 23 -21.16 -2.69 -4.94
C GLY A 23 -19.82 -1.96 -4.90
N ILE A 24 -18.77 -2.55 -4.30
CA ILE A 24 -17.38 -2.10 -4.47
C ILE A 24 -16.75 -2.96 -5.57
N VAL A 25 -16.27 -2.30 -6.62
CA VAL A 25 -15.61 -2.99 -7.74
C VAL A 25 -14.13 -3.22 -7.44
N GLU A 26 -13.45 -2.21 -6.88
CA GLU A 26 -12.03 -2.24 -6.52
C GLU A 26 -11.74 -1.24 -5.39
N HIS A 27 -10.57 -1.41 -4.75
CA HIS A 27 -10.07 -0.50 -3.71
C HIS A 27 -8.72 0.13 -4.05
N GLY A 28 -8.42 1.30 -3.50
CA GLY A 28 -7.15 2.02 -3.72
C GLY A 28 -5.95 1.55 -2.88
N LEU A 29 -6.04 0.39 -2.19
CA LEU A 29 -4.94 -0.13 -1.35
C LEU A 29 -4.00 -1.02 -2.17
N PHE A 30 -2.76 -0.56 -2.39
CA PHE A 30 -1.73 -1.27 -3.17
C PHE A 30 -0.74 -2.01 -2.25
N LEU A 31 -1.23 -3.03 -1.55
CA LEU A 31 -0.42 -3.76 -0.56
C LEU A 31 0.59 -4.69 -1.23
N GLY A 32 1.88 -4.50 -0.94
CA GLY A 32 2.96 -5.36 -1.41
C GLY A 32 3.29 -5.24 -2.90
N MET A 33 2.77 -4.23 -3.60
CA MET A 33 2.97 -4.04 -5.04
C MET A 33 4.17 -3.16 -5.41
N ALA A 34 4.57 -2.24 -4.51
CA ALA A 34 5.69 -1.34 -4.78
C ALA A 34 7.03 -2.07 -4.57
N SER A 35 7.78 -2.25 -5.67
CA SER A 35 9.13 -2.86 -5.66
C SER A 35 10.26 -1.85 -5.78
N ASP A 36 9.99 -0.70 -6.41
CA ASP A 36 10.95 0.35 -6.69
C ASP A 36 10.31 1.70 -6.35
N LEU A 37 10.96 2.48 -5.49
CA LEU A 37 10.47 3.75 -4.98
C LEU A 37 11.52 4.85 -5.16
N ILE A 38 11.17 5.88 -5.92
CA ILE A 38 11.98 7.09 -6.10
C ILE A 38 11.34 8.24 -5.30
N ILE A 39 12.06 8.75 -4.32
CA ILE A 39 11.61 9.85 -3.44
C ILE A 39 12.39 11.12 -3.81
N ALA A 40 11.69 12.11 -4.38
CA ALA A 40 12.26 13.43 -4.64
C ALA A 40 12.10 14.34 -3.41
N GLY A 41 13.20 14.62 -2.72
CA GLY A 41 13.26 15.56 -1.61
C GLY A 41 13.95 16.87 -2.00
N THR A 42 13.80 17.90 -1.18
CA THR A 42 14.41 19.23 -1.41
C THR A 42 15.95 19.23 -1.41
N LYS A 43 16.57 18.21 -0.82
CA LYS A 43 18.03 18.08 -0.71
C LYS A 43 18.62 17.04 -1.67
N ARG A 44 17.88 15.98 -2.00
CA ARG A 44 18.34 14.86 -2.83
C ARG A 44 17.17 14.03 -3.34
N ILE A 45 17.47 13.21 -4.36
CA ILE A 45 16.64 12.06 -4.74
C ILE A 45 17.14 10.84 -3.96
N GLU A 46 16.20 10.03 -3.46
CA GLU A 46 16.47 8.76 -2.80
C GLU A 46 15.78 7.63 -3.57
N HIS A 47 16.50 6.53 -3.79
CA HIS A 47 15.99 5.36 -4.50
C HIS A 47 16.00 4.17 -3.54
N LEU A 48 14.81 3.62 -3.27
CA LEU A 48 14.59 2.50 -2.37
C LEU A 48 14.03 1.32 -3.17
N ILE A 49 14.65 0.17 -3.03
CA ILE A 49 14.17 -1.09 -3.63
C ILE A 49 13.63 -1.97 -2.51
N SER A 50 12.38 -2.41 -2.67
CA SER A 50 11.79 -3.38 -1.75
C SER A 50 12.34 -4.76 -2.03
N LEU A 51 12.73 -5.48 -0.97
CA LEU A 51 13.07 -6.89 -1.11
C LEU A 51 11.80 -7.69 -1.46
N PRO A 52 11.92 -8.74 -2.29
CA PRO A 52 10.79 -9.59 -2.62
C PRO A 52 10.06 -10.10 -1.37
N ASN A 53 8.72 -10.02 -1.36
CA ASN A 53 7.89 -10.39 -0.21
C ASN A 53 8.12 -11.84 0.27
N TYR A 54 8.56 -12.76 -0.59
CA TYR A 54 8.88 -14.13 -0.18
C TYR A 54 10.13 -14.23 0.71
N LEU A 55 11.02 -13.22 0.70
CA LEU A 55 12.21 -13.17 1.55
C LEU A 55 11.92 -12.57 2.95
N MET A 56 10.76 -11.95 3.17
CA MET A 56 10.44 -11.25 4.41
C MET A 56 9.69 -12.10 5.45
N ASN A 57 9.25 -13.32 5.11
CA ASN A 57 8.48 -14.21 6.00
C ASN A 57 9.29 -15.46 6.45
N SER A 58 10.57 -15.31 6.81
CA SER A 58 11.39 -16.39 7.39
C SER A 58 11.53 -16.26 8.90
#